data_AF-A0ABC9C318-F1
#
_entry.id   AF-A0ABC9C318-F1
#
_cell.length_a   1.000
_cell.length_b   1.000
_cell.length_c   1.000
_cell.angle_alpha   90.00
_cell.angle_beta   90.00
_cell.angle_gamma   90.00
#
_symmetry.space_group_name_H-M   'P 1'
#
loop_
_entity.id
_entity.type
_entity.pdbx_description
1 polymer ?
#
loop_
_entity_poly.entity_id
_entity_poly.type
_entity_poly.pdbx_seq_one_letter_code
_entity_poly.pdbx_strand_id
1 'polypeptide(L)'
;MLLRRHRGPARLWVAVAVAALVTGAILLWSSSCIGLLGTYRVQDSVVNELWRTADSDGWRASSAPRTYWPPPPNESESNGYLRVRCNGGLTQQRSAICNAVVVARIMNATLVLPELDTNSFWDDESGFVDIYDVRHFIKTLKYDIRIVMSIPNITAQGKTKKLRAYKIDPPRDAPVTWYRTTALEKIRKYGAIYLTPFSHRLAEEIDDPELQRLRCRVNYHALRFKANIMKTSSDIANKLRSEGHFMSIHLRFELDMLAYAGCFDIFTPKEQEILIKYRKEHFPEKTFVYRERRLIGKCPLTPEEVGLILRAMGFDNTTKIYLASGKIFGGKRFMKPFKAMFPRLENHSLVGTGKPEENTRGLAGSAVDYMVCLLSDIFIPTYDGPSNFANNLMGHRLYYGFQTTITPNRKTLAPIFMDREEGHVSGFEKRVRQVMFNTQFGAPHKRIHPESFYTNSWPECFCQTKARNHADDCPPDNVNDVLESQFQNKRKIYRSGS
;
A
#
# COMPACT_ATOMS: atom_id res chain seq x y z
N MET A 1 -7.10 76.99 -58.93
CA MET A 1 -7.85 77.92 -58.06
C MET A 1 -8.08 77.22 -56.72
N LEU A 2 -7.50 77.76 -55.66
CA LEU A 2 -7.50 77.18 -54.31
C LEU A 2 -8.91 77.16 -53.70
N LEU A 3 -9.26 76.09 -52.99
CA LEU A 3 -10.29 76.10 -51.96
C LEU A 3 -9.85 75.21 -50.78
N ARG A 4 -9.42 75.89 -49.70
CA ARG A 4 -9.29 75.35 -48.34
C ARG A 4 -10.69 74.97 -47.81
N ARG A 5 -10.84 73.83 -47.13
CA ARG A 5 -11.79 73.76 -46.00
C ARG A 5 -11.52 72.63 -44.98
N HIS A 6 -11.30 73.09 -43.75
CA HIS A 6 -11.62 72.54 -42.42
C HIS A 6 -11.28 71.09 -42.01
N ARG A 7 -10.31 70.99 -41.08
CA ARG A 7 -10.27 69.96 -40.04
C ARG A 7 -11.32 70.28 -38.96
N GLY A 8 -12.26 69.36 -38.73
CA GLY A 8 -13.15 69.29 -37.58
C GLY A 8 -12.76 68.14 -36.61
N PRO A 9 -13.30 68.09 -35.38
CA PRO A 9 -12.64 67.50 -34.22
C PRO A 9 -12.91 65.99 -34.08
N ALA A 10 -12.33 65.18 -34.96
CA ALA A 10 -12.45 63.72 -34.87
C ALA A 10 -11.68 63.10 -33.68
N ARG A 11 -10.76 63.84 -33.05
CA ARG A 11 -9.90 63.31 -31.97
C ARG A 11 -10.53 63.33 -30.58
N LEU A 12 -11.53 64.19 -30.33
CA LEU A 12 -12.17 64.26 -29.01
C LEU A 12 -13.23 63.18 -28.80
N TRP A 13 -13.95 62.80 -29.87
CA TRP A 13 -14.99 61.77 -29.81
C TRP A 13 -14.43 60.35 -29.66
N VAL A 14 -13.25 60.07 -30.23
CA VAL A 14 -12.60 58.76 -30.09
C VAL A 14 -12.06 58.56 -28.67
N ALA A 15 -11.54 59.61 -28.02
CA ALA A 15 -11.04 59.52 -26.65
C ALA A 15 -12.16 59.27 -25.62
N VAL A 16 -13.33 59.90 -25.80
CA VAL A 16 -14.50 59.71 -24.92
C VAL A 16 -15.12 58.32 -25.11
N ALA A 17 -15.16 57.80 -26.34
CA ALA A 17 -15.68 56.45 -26.62
C ALA A 17 -14.79 55.34 -26.00
N VAL A 18 -13.47 55.51 -26.02
CA VAL A 18 -12.54 54.54 -25.41
C VAL A 18 -12.59 54.60 -23.88
N ALA A 19 -12.73 55.79 -23.28
CA ALA A 19 -12.86 55.93 -21.82
C ALA A 19 -14.17 55.30 -21.29
N ALA A 20 -15.28 55.42 -22.04
CA ALA A 20 -16.56 54.81 -21.67
C ALA A 20 -16.57 53.27 -21.81
N LEU A 21 -15.85 52.72 -22.78
CA LEU A 21 -15.68 51.27 -22.94
C LEU A 21 -14.79 50.66 -21.85
N VAL A 22 -13.76 51.39 -21.40
CA VAL A 22 -12.87 50.93 -20.32
C VAL A 22 -13.58 51.01 -18.97
N THR A 23 -14.39 52.04 -18.69
CA THR A 23 -15.17 52.12 -17.44
C THR A 23 -16.36 51.14 -17.42
N GLY A 24 -17.00 50.89 -18.57
CA GLY A 24 -18.02 49.85 -18.71
C GLY A 24 -17.48 48.43 -18.52
N ALA A 25 -16.28 48.13 -19.01
CA ALA A 25 -15.62 46.84 -18.79
C ALA A 25 -15.17 46.65 -17.33
N ILE A 26 -14.73 47.73 -16.66
CA ILE A 26 -14.33 47.68 -15.24
C ILE A 26 -15.55 47.53 -14.31
N LEU A 27 -16.71 48.11 -14.65
CA LEU A 27 -17.94 47.96 -13.87
C LEU A 27 -18.65 46.61 -14.11
N LEU A 28 -18.48 46.00 -15.29
CA LEU A 28 -18.96 44.63 -15.55
C LEU A 28 -18.03 43.57 -14.94
N TRP A 29 -16.76 43.90 -14.63
CA TRP A 29 -15.85 43.03 -13.88
C TRP A 29 -15.95 43.20 -12.36
N SER A 30 -16.52 44.29 -11.85
CA SER A 30 -16.72 44.49 -10.40
C SER A 30 -18.03 43.90 -9.86
N SER A 31 -18.91 43.40 -10.74
CA SER A 31 -20.21 42.85 -10.34
C SER A 31 -20.22 41.33 -10.08
N SER A 32 -19.07 40.65 -10.18
CA SER A 32 -18.94 39.23 -9.79
C SER A 32 -18.33 39.06 -8.39
N CYS A 33 -18.64 39.97 -7.47
CA CYS A 33 -18.44 39.78 -6.03
C CYS A 33 -19.65 39.07 -5.40
N ILE A 34 -19.99 37.89 -5.90
CA ILE A 34 -20.79 36.88 -5.18
C ILE A 34 -20.05 35.54 -5.30
N GLY A 35 -18.77 35.53 -4.88
CA GLY A 35 -17.88 34.37 -5.03
C GLY A 35 -17.56 33.64 -3.73
N LEU A 36 -17.82 34.24 -2.55
CA LEU A 36 -17.46 33.64 -1.27
C LEU A 36 -18.39 32.50 -0.84
N LEU A 37 -19.63 32.43 -1.35
CA LEU A 37 -20.55 31.31 -1.11
C LEU A 37 -20.40 30.18 -2.16
N GLY A 38 -19.87 30.49 -3.35
CA GLY A 38 -19.71 29.55 -4.45
C GLY A 38 -18.48 28.64 -4.31
N THR A 39 -17.37 29.16 -3.81
CA THR A 39 -16.15 28.35 -3.56
C THR A 39 -16.34 27.36 -2.41
N TYR A 40 -17.02 27.76 -1.32
CA TYR A 40 -17.33 26.89 -0.19
C TYR A 40 -18.25 25.73 -0.57
N ARG A 41 -19.33 25.97 -1.34
CA ARG A 41 -20.23 24.88 -1.80
C ARG A 41 -19.54 23.88 -2.73
N VAL A 42 -18.66 24.35 -3.61
CA VAL A 42 -17.86 23.47 -4.47
C VAL A 42 -16.82 22.70 -3.62
N GLN A 43 -16.21 23.35 -2.64
CA GLN A 43 -15.23 22.74 -1.74
C GLN A 43 -15.84 21.63 -0.86
N ASP A 44 -17.02 21.86 -0.30
CA ASP A 44 -17.76 20.84 0.47
C ASP A 44 -18.17 19.65 -0.43
N SER A 45 -18.54 19.91 -1.68
CA SER A 45 -18.90 18.84 -2.63
C SER A 45 -17.74 17.91 -2.95
N VAL A 46 -16.53 18.45 -3.10
CA VAL A 46 -15.31 17.68 -3.42
C VAL A 46 -14.81 16.89 -2.22
N VAL A 47 -14.82 17.46 -1.01
CA VAL A 47 -14.45 16.70 0.21
C VAL A 47 -15.46 15.58 0.48
N ASN A 48 -16.75 15.83 0.24
CA ASN A 48 -17.79 14.81 0.38
C ASN A 48 -17.63 13.65 -0.61
N GLU A 49 -17.09 13.91 -1.80
CA GLU A 49 -16.78 12.87 -2.78
C GLU A 49 -15.63 11.96 -2.32
N LEU A 50 -14.63 12.49 -1.61
CA LEU A 50 -13.51 11.70 -1.08
C LEU A 50 -13.94 10.62 -0.07
N TRP A 51 -15.08 10.79 0.61
CA TRP A 51 -15.62 9.78 1.52
C TRP A 51 -16.24 8.56 0.80
N ARG A 52 -16.41 8.63 -0.52
CA ARG A 52 -16.87 7.52 -1.37
C ARG A 52 -15.67 6.86 -2.03
N THR A 53 -15.83 5.62 -2.48
CA THR A 53 -14.82 4.91 -3.28
C THR A 53 -14.61 5.59 -4.63
N ALA A 54 -13.41 5.48 -5.19
CA ALA A 54 -13.12 6.00 -6.53
C ALA A 54 -13.94 5.25 -7.60
N ASP A 55 -14.17 5.91 -8.74
CA ASP A 55 -14.72 5.22 -9.92
C ASP A 55 -13.78 4.09 -10.33
N SER A 56 -14.37 2.92 -10.58
CA SER A 56 -13.62 1.73 -10.95
C SER A 56 -13.41 1.61 -12.46
N ASP A 57 -13.96 2.50 -13.28
CA ASP A 57 -13.93 2.42 -14.75
C ASP A 57 -14.37 1.04 -15.27
N GLY A 58 -15.36 0.44 -14.59
CA GLY A 58 -15.90 -0.88 -14.90
C GLY A 58 -15.00 -2.06 -14.50
N TRP A 59 -13.84 -1.80 -13.88
CA TRP A 59 -12.99 -2.83 -13.30
C TRP A 59 -13.56 -3.36 -11.98
N ARG A 60 -13.34 -4.65 -11.73
CA ARG A 60 -13.59 -5.32 -10.45
C ARG A 60 -12.47 -6.28 -10.12
N ALA A 61 -12.26 -6.55 -8.83
CA ALA A 61 -11.27 -7.52 -8.38
C ALA A 61 -11.57 -8.92 -8.93
N SER A 62 -10.55 -9.58 -9.47
CA SER A 62 -10.61 -10.97 -9.90
C SER A 62 -9.20 -11.56 -9.97
N SER A 63 -8.97 -12.59 -9.16
CA SER A 63 -7.73 -13.36 -9.12
C SER A 63 -7.90 -14.76 -9.71
N ALA A 64 -9.07 -15.05 -10.30
CA ALA A 64 -9.34 -16.33 -10.94
C ALA A 64 -8.43 -16.51 -12.16
N PRO A 65 -8.02 -17.75 -12.47
CA PRO A 65 -7.27 -18.00 -13.70
C PRO A 65 -8.05 -17.60 -14.95
N ARG A 66 -7.36 -17.15 -15.98
CA ARG A 66 -7.94 -16.89 -17.32
C ARG A 66 -7.59 -18.00 -18.31
N THR A 67 -6.55 -18.77 -18.03
CA THR A 67 -6.15 -19.94 -18.80
C THR A 67 -6.28 -21.22 -17.96
N TYR A 68 -5.99 -22.36 -18.58
CA TYR A 68 -5.99 -23.64 -17.88
C TYR A 68 -4.95 -23.63 -16.75
N TRP A 69 -5.42 -23.87 -15.52
CA TRP A 69 -4.60 -23.90 -14.32
C TRP A 69 -4.47 -25.34 -13.82
N PRO A 70 -3.34 -26.02 -14.09
CA PRO A 70 -3.20 -27.43 -13.75
C PRO A 70 -3.20 -27.64 -12.23
N PRO A 71 -3.77 -28.74 -11.71
CA PRO A 71 -3.71 -29.04 -10.30
C PRO A 71 -2.27 -29.21 -9.80
N PRO A 72 -2.02 -29.00 -8.50
CA PRO A 72 -0.70 -29.22 -7.94
C PRO A 72 -0.30 -30.71 -8.01
N PRO A 73 1.01 -31.01 -8.06
CA PRO A 73 1.48 -32.39 -8.05
C PRO A 73 1.04 -33.10 -6.76
N ASN A 74 0.74 -34.39 -6.88
CA ASN A 74 0.58 -35.23 -5.70
C ASN A 74 1.93 -35.46 -4.99
N GLU A 75 1.92 -36.16 -3.86
CA GLU A 75 3.14 -36.35 -3.05
C GLU A 75 4.28 -37.06 -3.82
N SER A 76 3.94 -38.03 -4.67
CA SER A 76 4.91 -38.77 -5.48
C SER A 76 5.43 -37.98 -6.69
N GLU A 77 4.67 -36.99 -7.17
CA GLU A 77 5.01 -36.15 -8.33
C GLU A 77 5.76 -34.86 -7.94
N SER A 78 5.75 -34.50 -6.66
CA SER A 78 6.39 -33.29 -6.14
C SER A 78 7.91 -33.36 -6.29
N ASN A 79 8.55 -32.27 -6.74
CA ASN A 79 10.01 -32.19 -6.87
C ASN A 79 10.75 -32.11 -5.52
N GLY A 80 10.03 -32.00 -4.40
CA GLY A 80 10.57 -31.98 -3.04
C GLY A 80 9.89 -30.97 -2.12
N TYR A 81 10.53 -30.64 -1.00
CA TYR A 81 10.01 -29.71 0.01
C TYR A 81 10.72 -28.36 0.00
N LEU A 82 9.95 -27.29 -0.15
CA LEU A 82 10.44 -25.91 -0.08
C LEU A 82 10.17 -25.34 1.31
N ARG A 83 11.25 -24.99 2.03
CA ARG A 83 11.19 -24.15 3.23
C ARG A 83 11.64 -22.74 2.89
N VAL A 84 11.01 -21.75 3.51
CA VAL A 84 11.36 -20.34 3.36
C VAL A 84 11.36 -19.65 4.73
N ARG A 85 12.30 -18.72 4.94
CA ARG A 85 12.25 -17.76 6.05
C ARG A 85 11.95 -16.39 5.51
N CYS A 86 10.77 -15.88 5.84
CA CYS A 86 10.28 -14.58 5.40
C CYS A 86 10.79 -13.51 6.36
N ASN A 87 11.67 -12.63 5.88
CA ASN A 87 12.32 -11.58 6.70
C ASN A 87 11.65 -10.20 6.53
N GLY A 88 11.82 -9.36 7.54
CA GLY A 88 11.28 -8.00 7.59
C GLY A 88 10.05 -7.88 8.51
N GLY A 89 9.37 -6.73 8.48
CA GLY A 89 8.13 -6.51 9.22
C GLY A 89 6.92 -7.23 8.59
N LEU A 90 5.76 -7.16 9.26
CA LEU A 90 4.54 -7.90 8.89
C LEU A 90 4.22 -7.91 7.38
N THR A 91 4.24 -6.75 6.75
CA THR A 91 3.87 -6.61 5.33
C THR A 91 4.97 -7.02 4.36
N GLN A 92 6.25 -6.93 4.76
CA GLN A 92 7.35 -7.55 3.99
C GLN A 92 7.23 -9.06 4.00
N GLN A 93 6.94 -9.62 5.18
CA GLN A 93 6.70 -11.05 5.34
C GLN A 93 5.48 -11.49 4.53
N ARG A 94 4.41 -10.69 4.50
CA ARG A 94 3.21 -10.95 3.66
C ARG A 94 3.57 -11.09 2.18
N SER A 95 4.32 -10.14 1.61
CA SER A 95 4.78 -10.21 0.21
C SER A 95 5.74 -11.39 -0.03
N ALA A 96 6.61 -11.69 0.94
CA ALA A 96 7.50 -12.85 0.88
C ALA A 96 6.74 -14.19 0.83
N ILE A 97 5.68 -14.34 1.64
CA ILE A 97 4.83 -15.53 1.62
C ILE A 97 4.14 -15.69 0.26
N CYS A 98 3.62 -14.59 -0.30
CA CYS A 98 3.02 -14.60 -1.64
C CYS A 98 4.02 -15.11 -2.69
N ASN A 99 5.25 -14.59 -2.66
CA ASN A 99 6.32 -15.05 -3.54
C ASN A 99 6.73 -16.51 -3.29
N ALA A 100 6.72 -16.98 -2.04
CA ALA A 100 7.07 -18.36 -1.71
C ALA A 100 6.06 -19.38 -2.29
N VAL A 101 4.76 -19.04 -2.27
CA VAL A 101 3.72 -19.85 -2.91
C VAL A 101 3.93 -19.91 -4.43
N VAL A 102 4.24 -18.77 -5.05
CA VAL A 102 4.56 -18.73 -6.49
C VAL A 102 5.81 -19.53 -6.82
N VAL A 103 6.86 -19.45 -6.00
CA VAL A 103 8.08 -20.27 -6.18
C VAL A 103 7.76 -21.77 -6.06
N ALA A 104 6.96 -22.17 -5.07
CA ALA A 104 6.53 -23.56 -4.94
C ALA A 104 5.79 -24.04 -6.20
N ARG A 105 4.94 -23.18 -6.77
CA ARG A 105 4.24 -23.44 -8.05
C ARG A 105 5.21 -23.55 -9.23
N ILE A 106 6.14 -22.61 -9.39
CA ILE A 106 7.15 -22.63 -10.47
C ILE A 106 7.96 -23.92 -10.43
N MET A 107 8.30 -24.39 -9.24
CA MET A 107 9.14 -25.56 -9.03
C MET A 107 8.35 -26.88 -8.93
N ASN A 108 7.02 -26.87 -9.01
CA ASN A 108 6.17 -28.03 -8.69
C ASN A 108 6.60 -28.71 -7.38
N ALA A 109 6.83 -27.91 -6.34
CA ALA A 109 7.30 -28.35 -5.03
C ALA A 109 6.20 -28.26 -3.98
N THR A 110 6.33 -29.04 -2.91
CA THR A 110 5.47 -28.94 -1.73
C THR A 110 6.01 -27.83 -0.82
N LEU A 111 5.19 -26.83 -0.54
CA LEU A 111 5.55 -25.75 0.38
C LEU A 111 5.39 -26.24 1.83
N VAL A 112 6.44 -26.09 2.63
CA VAL A 112 6.34 -26.19 4.09
C VAL A 112 5.89 -24.82 4.62
N LEU A 113 5.03 -24.79 5.65
CA LEU A 113 4.55 -23.54 6.23
C LEU A 113 5.70 -22.51 6.40
N PRO A 114 5.52 -21.27 5.91
CA PRO A 114 6.55 -20.25 5.97
C PRO A 114 7.01 -19.98 7.40
N GLU A 115 8.31 -19.79 7.60
CA GLU A 115 8.85 -19.27 8.85
C GLU A 115 8.86 -17.75 8.81
N LEU A 116 8.35 -17.11 9.85
CA LEU A 116 8.43 -15.66 10.02
C LEU A 116 9.70 -15.33 10.81
N ASP A 117 10.37 -14.26 10.43
CA ASP A 117 11.56 -13.79 11.11
C ASP A 117 11.17 -13.06 12.41
N THR A 118 11.57 -13.62 13.54
CA THR A 118 11.32 -13.13 14.90
C THR A 118 12.52 -12.30 15.37
N ASN A 119 12.90 -11.28 14.59
CA ASN A 119 14.07 -10.46 14.92
C ASN A 119 13.81 -9.56 16.13
N SER A 120 14.85 -9.35 16.94
CA SER A 120 14.87 -8.45 18.11
C SER A 120 14.47 -7.01 17.82
N PHE A 121 14.54 -6.56 16.56
CA PHE A 121 14.10 -5.22 16.16
C PHE A 121 12.61 -4.98 16.45
N TRP A 122 11.77 -6.02 16.34
CA TRP A 122 10.32 -5.94 16.51
C TRP A 122 9.84 -6.46 17.88
N ASP A 123 10.76 -6.97 18.70
CA ASP A 123 10.50 -7.58 20.03
C ASP A 123 9.30 -8.55 20.00
N ASP A 124 9.28 -9.43 18.98
CA ASP A 124 8.17 -10.35 18.72
C ASP A 124 8.66 -11.74 18.33
N GLU A 125 8.17 -12.75 19.06
CA GLU A 125 8.42 -14.18 18.84
C GLU A 125 7.31 -14.88 18.02
N SER A 126 6.29 -14.12 17.58
CA SER A 126 5.13 -14.65 16.85
C SER A 126 5.52 -15.29 15.51
N GLY A 127 5.15 -16.55 15.33
CA GLY A 127 5.33 -17.28 14.07
C GLY A 127 4.14 -17.14 13.12
N PHE A 128 4.24 -17.79 11.95
CA PHE A 128 3.15 -17.81 10.95
C PHE A 128 1.83 -18.30 11.55
N VAL A 129 1.93 -19.32 12.41
CA VAL A 129 0.78 -19.94 13.09
C VAL A 129 0.15 -19.04 14.14
N ASP A 130 0.82 -17.96 14.56
CA ASP A 130 0.34 -17.00 15.55
C ASP A 130 -0.43 -15.85 14.90
N ILE A 131 -0.07 -15.50 13.68
CA ILE A 131 -0.61 -14.35 12.95
C ILE A 131 -1.72 -14.74 11.95
N TYR A 132 -1.56 -15.87 11.25
CA TYR A 132 -2.44 -16.25 10.14
C TYR A 132 -3.30 -17.49 10.46
N ASP A 133 -4.47 -17.57 9.83
CA ASP A 133 -5.32 -18.76 9.86
C ASP A 133 -4.75 -19.84 8.93
N VAL A 134 -3.98 -20.76 9.52
CA VAL A 134 -3.30 -21.86 8.81
C VAL A 134 -4.29 -22.78 8.07
N ARG A 135 -5.44 -23.09 8.69
CA ARG A 135 -6.43 -23.99 8.08
C ARG A 135 -7.04 -23.34 6.84
N HIS A 136 -7.39 -22.06 6.95
CA HIS A 136 -7.89 -21.27 5.82
C HIS A 136 -6.84 -21.15 4.71
N PHE A 137 -5.57 -20.90 5.06
CA PHE A 137 -4.47 -20.78 4.10
C PHE A 137 -4.30 -22.06 3.26
N ILE A 138 -4.22 -23.22 3.92
CA ILE A 138 -4.08 -24.53 3.24
C ILE A 138 -5.33 -24.84 2.41
N LYS A 139 -6.53 -24.61 2.96
CA LYS A 139 -7.80 -24.88 2.25
C LYS A 139 -7.95 -24.02 1.00
N THR A 140 -7.58 -22.76 1.07
CA THR A 140 -7.73 -21.80 -0.05
C THR A 140 -6.79 -22.14 -1.21
N LEU A 141 -5.56 -22.58 -0.91
CA LEU A 141 -4.53 -22.84 -1.92
C LEU A 141 -4.46 -24.30 -2.40
N LYS A 142 -5.43 -25.15 -2.02
CA LYS A 142 -5.43 -26.59 -2.35
C LYS A 142 -5.39 -26.91 -3.84
N TYR A 143 -5.82 -25.97 -4.69
CA TYR A 143 -5.79 -26.08 -6.16
C TYR A 143 -4.57 -25.41 -6.81
N ASP A 144 -3.76 -24.72 -6.02
CA ASP A 144 -2.59 -23.99 -6.51
C ASP A 144 -1.29 -24.76 -6.22
N ILE A 145 -1.10 -25.16 -4.96
CA ILE A 145 0.10 -25.86 -4.48
C ILE A 145 -0.24 -26.86 -3.36
N ARG A 146 0.63 -27.85 -3.13
CA ARG A 146 0.57 -28.70 -1.94
C ARG A 146 1.28 -27.98 -0.78
N ILE A 147 0.64 -27.93 0.38
CA ILE A 147 1.18 -27.29 1.60
C ILE A 147 1.17 -28.29 2.76
N VAL A 148 2.28 -28.36 3.50
CA VAL A 148 2.42 -29.19 4.70
C VAL A 148 2.90 -28.37 5.89
N MET A 149 2.54 -28.80 7.11
CA MET A 149 2.96 -28.11 8.33
C MET A 149 4.45 -28.29 8.64
N SER A 150 5.00 -29.44 8.30
CA SER A 150 6.41 -29.78 8.50
C SER A 150 6.86 -30.77 7.44
N ILE A 151 8.16 -30.82 7.17
CA ILE A 151 8.75 -31.89 6.34
C ILE A 151 8.46 -33.25 7.02
N PRO A 152 7.90 -34.24 6.31
CA PRO A 152 7.64 -35.54 6.89
C PRO A 152 8.93 -36.26 7.27
N ASN A 153 8.85 -37.10 8.29
CA ASN A 153 9.96 -37.98 8.63
C ASN A 153 10.11 -39.06 7.55
N ILE A 154 11.33 -39.32 7.12
CA ILE A 154 11.62 -40.38 6.16
C ILE A 154 12.06 -41.62 6.95
N THR A 155 11.35 -42.72 6.76
CA THR A 155 11.75 -44.03 7.29
C THR A 155 12.51 -44.77 6.22
N ALA A 156 13.80 -45.03 6.46
CA ALA A 156 14.62 -45.89 5.61
C ALA A 156 15.30 -46.94 6.47
N GLN A 157 15.20 -48.23 6.07
CA GLN A 157 15.83 -49.35 6.77
C GLN A 157 15.52 -49.39 8.28
N GLY A 158 14.25 -49.17 8.65
CA GLY A 158 13.80 -49.19 10.05
C GLY A 158 14.26 -47.99 10.90
N LYS A 159 14.99 -47.02 10.33
CA LYS A 159 15.42 -45.80 11.03
C LYS A 159 14.69 -44.58 10.50
N THR A 160 13.96 -43.90 11.38
CA THR A 160 13.28 -42.64 11.09
C THR A 160 14.28 -41.48 11.16
N LYS A 161 14.46 -40.74 10.06
CA LYS A 161 15.33 -39.56 10.00
C LYS A 161 14.54 -38.33 9.55
N LYS A 162 14.82 -37.18 10.17
CA LYS A 162 14.36 -35.87 9.69
C LYS A 162 15.15 -35.48 8.45
N LEU A 163 14.48 -35.27 7.32
CA LEU A 163 15.11 -34.74 6.11
C LEU A 163 15.61 -33.31 6.37
N ARG A 164 16.92 -33.09 6.24
CA ARG A 164 17.52 -31.77 6.40
C ARG A 164 17.44 -30.99 5.09
N ALA A 165 16.89 -29.79 5.15
CA ALA A 165 16.79 -28.92 3.99
C ALA A 165 18.15 -28.27 3.66
N TYR A 166 18.55 -28.30 2.39
CA TYR A 166 19.76 -27.65 1.91
C TYR A 166 19.57 -26.14 1.81
N LYS A 167 20.37 -25.37 2.55
CA LYS A 167 20.25 -23.91 2.62
C LYS A 167 20.78 -23.25 1.34
N ILE A 168 20.02 -22.29 0.81
CA ILE A 168 20.39 -21.48 -0.36
C ILE A 168 20.09 -20.02 -0.04
N ASP A 169 21.00 -19.11 -0.38
CA ASP A 169 20.74 -17.68 -0.41
C ASP A 169 20.30 -17.28 -1.83
N PRO A 170 18.99 -17.05 -2.07
CA PRO A 170 18.50 -16.70 -3.39
C PRO A 170 18.95 -15.29 -3.80
N PRO A 171 19.24 -15.04 -5.10
CA PRO A 171 19.49 -13.69 -5.59
C PRO A 171 18.34 -12.73 -5.28
N ARG A 172 18.65 -11.45 -5.10
CA ARG A 172 17.62 -10.41 -5.01
C ARG A 172 16.88 -10.33 -6.34
N ASP A 173 15.55 -10.22 -6.28
CA ASP A 173 14.67 -10.16 -7.45
C ASP A 173 14.92 -11.29 -8.45
N ALA A 174 15.20 -12.50 -7.95
CA ALA A 174 15.61 -13.64 -8.78
C ALA A 174 14.55 -13.94 -9.86
N PRO A 175 14.96 -14.15 -11.13
CA PRO A 175 14.04 -14.44 -12.21
C PRO A 175 13.44 -15.83 -12.07
N VAL A 176 12.27 -16.05 -12.70
CA VAL A 176 11.61 -17.37 -12.77
C VAL A 176 12.57 -18.46 -13.28
N THR A 177 13.46 -18.14 -14.20
CA THR A 177 14.46 -19.06 -14.76
C THR A 177 15.41 -19.61 -13.70
N TRP A 178 15.82 -18.82 -12.71
CA TRP A 178 16.69 -19.27 -11.61
C TRP A 178 16.02 -20.35 -10.77
N TYR A 179 14.71 -20.22 -10.54
CA TYR A 179 13.91 -21.22 -9.83
C TYR A 179 13.72 -22.49 -10.65
N ARG A 180 13.54 -22.37 -11.98
CA ARG A 180 13.42 -23.51 -12.89
C ARG A 180 14.73 -24.26 -13.14
N THR A 181 15.88 -23.65 -12.85
CA THR A 181 17.21 -24.24 -13.06
C THR A 181 17.93 -24.51 -11.73
N THR A 182 18.58 -23.50 -11.16
CA THR A 182 19.45 -23.63 -9.99
C THR A 182 18.71 -24.15 -8.77
N ALA A 183 17.56 -23.56 -8.41
CA ALA A 183 16.82 -24.02 -7.22
C ALA A 183 16.22 -25.42 -7.43
N LEU A 184 15.69 -25.69 -8.63
CA LEU A 184 15.10 -26.98 -8.99
C LEU A 184 16.13 -28.12 -8.99
N GLU A 185 17.35 -27.87 -9.47
CA GLU A 185 18.44 -28.85 -9.39
C GLU A 185 18.74 -29.22 -7.93
N LYS A 186 18.83 -28.22 -7.04
CA LYS A 186 19.12 -28.47 -5.62
C LYS A 186 17.98 -29.18 -4.89
N ILE A 187 16.71 -28.81 -5.13
CA ILE A 187 15.59 -29.49 -4.48
C ILE A 187 15.49 -30.96 -4.91
N ARG A 188 15.74 -31.27 -6.18
CA ARG A 188 15.77 -32.66 -6.66
C ARG A 188 16.93 -33.45 -6.08
N LYS A 189 18.10 -32.82 -5.93
CA LYS A 189 19.29 -33.47 -5.36
C LYS A 189 19.13 -33.77 -3.86
N TYR A 190 18.59 -32.84 -3.09
CA TYR A 190 18.55 -32.94 -1.62
C TYR A 190 17.18 -33.32 -1.07
N GLY A 191 16.13 -33.39 -1.89
CA GLY A 191 14.75 -33.64 -1.50
C GLY A 191 14.07 -32.46 -0.77
N ALA A 192 14.84 -31.59 -0.12
CA ALA A 192 14.36 -30.36 0.50
C ALA A 192 15.39 -29.23 0.40
N ILE A 193 14.92 -28.01 0.17
CA ILE A 193 15.75 -26.79 0.21
C ILE A 193 15.17 -25.78 1.20
N TYR A 194 16.03 -24.91 1.68
CA TYR A 194 15.68 -23.83 2.58
C TYR A 194 16.20 -22.50 2.06
N LEU A 195 15.29 -21.66 1.59
CA LEU A 195 15.62 -20.33 1.09
C LEU A 195 15.59 -19.33 2.24
N THR A 196 16.74 -18.79 2.60
CA THR A 196 16.86 -17.79 3.67
C THR A 196 18.08 -16.89 3.47
N PRO A 197 17.94 -15.56 3.59
CA PRO A 197 16.69 -14.83 3.85
C PRO A 197 15.78 -14.73 2.60
N PHE A 198 14.46 -14.74 2.79
CA PHE A 198 13.46 -14.70 1.71
C PHE A 198 12.62 -13.41 1.73
N SER A 199 13.25 -12.27 1.45
CA SER A 199 12.56 -10.99 1.22
C SER A 199 13.04 -10.39 -0.10
N HIS A 200 12.11 -10.00 -1.00
CA HIS A 200 12.41 -9.56 -2.37
C HIS A 200 13.31 -10.56 -3.15
N ARG A 201 12.95 -11.84 -3.13
CA ARG A 201 13.72 -12.93 -3.75
C ARG A 201 13.10 -13.52 -5.01
N LEU A 202 11.98 -12.98 -5.47
CA LEU A 202 11.36 -13.33 -6.74
C LEU A 202 11.09 -12.01 -7.49
N ALA A 203 11.44 -11.97 -8.77
CA ALA A 203 11.23 -10.80 -9.63
C ALA A 203 9.80 -10.24 -9.49
N GLU A 204 9.69 -8.92 -9.36
CA GLU A 204 8.40 -8.24 -9.13
C GLU A 204 7.47 -8.39 -10.35
N GLU A 205 8.01 -8.20 -11.56
CA GLU A 205 7.28 -8.43 -12.81
C GLU A 205 7.60 -9.81 -13.36
N ILE A 206 6.56 -10.58 -13.65
CA ILE A 206 6.64 -11.92 -14.23
C ILE A 206 5.77 -11.93 -15.48
N ASP A 207 6.34 -12.37 -16.60
CA ASP A 207 5.66 -12.38 -17.91
C ASP A 207 4.42 -13.29 -17.94
N ASP A 208 4.35 -14.28 -17.06
CA ASP A 208 3.20 -15.16 -16.91
C ASP A 208 2.14 -14.52 -15.99
N PRO A 209 1.02 -14.03 -16.54
CA PRO A 209 -0.02 -13.34 -15.76
C PRO A 209 -0.74 -14.28 -14.79
N GLU A 210 -0.70 -15.59 -15.00
CA GLU A 210 -1.31 -16.55 -14.07
C GLU A 210 -0.51 -16.69 -12.77
N LEU A 211 0.82 -16.52 -12.85
CA LEU A 211 1.67 -16.44 -11.65
C LEU A 211 1.42 -15.14 -10.88
N GLN A 212 1.18 -14.03 -11.58
CA GLN A 212 0.75 -12.77 -10.94
C GLN A 212 -0.63 -12.94 -10.29
N ARG A 213 -1.60 -13.58 -10.96
CA ARG A 213 -2.92 -13.91 -10.39
C ARG A 213 -2.82 -14.80 -9.16
N LEU A 214 -1.88 -15.75 -9.15
CA LEU A 214 -1.58 -16.53 -7.94
C LEU A 214 -1.10 -15.65 -6.79
N ARG A 215 -0.25 -14.64 -7.03
CA ARG A 215 0.09 -13.65 -5.97
C ARG A 215 -1.17 -12.97 -5.43
N CYS A 216 -2.11 -12.56 -6.29
CA CYS A 216 -3.38 -11.99 -5.87
C CYS A 216 -4.20 -12.95 -4.99
N ARG A 217 -4.32 -14.23 -5.40
CA ARG A 217 -5.03 -15.26 -4.63
C ARG A 217 -4.42 -15.43 -3.25
N VAL A 218 -3.11 -15.53 -3.17
CA VAL A 218 -2.41 -15.66 -1.89
C VAL A 218 -2.59 -14.41 -1.04
N ASN A 219 -2.31 -13.23 -1.61
CA ASN A 219 -2.30 -11.96 -0.91
C ASN A 219 -3.69 -11.57 -0.40
N TYR A 220 -4.75 -11.70 -1.20
CA TYR A 220 -6.06 -11.15 -0.83
C TYR A 220 -7.05 -12.18 -0.31
N HIS A 221 -6.82 -13.49 -0.57
CA HIS A 221 -7.75 -14.56 -0.17
C HIS A 221 -7.14 -15.52 0.84
N ALA A 222 -5.93 -16.03 0.61
CA ALA A 222 -5.34 -17.05 1.48
C ALA A 222 -4.76 -16.48 2.78
N LEU A 223 -4.14 -15.29 2.74
CA LEU A 223 -3.52 -14.64 3.90
C LEU A 223 -4.53 -13.87 4.74
N ARG A 224 -5.35 -14.64 5.48
CA ARG A 224 -6.29 -14.14 6.48
C ARG A 224 -5.64 -14.17 7.87
N PHE A 225 -5.70 -13.05 8.59
CA PHE A 225 -5.25 -13.01 9.99
C PHE A 225 -6.12 -13.89 10.89
N LYS A 226 -5.60 -14.28 12.06
CA LYS A 226 -6.35 -15.04 13.06
C LYS A 226 -7.65 -14.33 13.46
N ALA A 227 -8.61 -15.14 13.91
CA ALA A 227 -9.94 -14.68 14.28
C ALA A 227 -9.93 -13.58 15.36
N ASN A 228 -9.03 -13.63 16.35
CA ASN A 228 -8.88 -12.60 17.37
C ASN A 228 -8.44 -11.25 16.77
N ILE A 229 -7.45 -11.23 15.88
CA ILE A 229 -6.98 -10.02 15.18
C ILE A 229 -8.11 -9.43 14.33
N MET A 230 -8.80 -10.28 13.56
CA MET A 230 -9.92 -9.86 12.71
C MET A 230 -11.10 -9.32 13.53
N LYS A 231 -11.41 -9.94 14.68
CA LYS A 231 -12.46 -9.48 15.59
C LYS A 231 -12.11 -8.11 16.16
N THR A 232 -10.93 -7.96 16.77
CA THR A 232 -10.47 -6.69 17.36
C THR A 232 -10.48 -5.56 16.34
N SER A 233 -9.93 -5.77 15.15
CA SER A 233 -9.91 -4.75 14.09
C SER A 233 -11.32 -4.38 13.60
N SER A 234 -12.22 -5.36 13.47
CA SER A 234 -13.62 -5.11 13.09
C SER A 234 -14.37 -4.33 14.18
N ASP A 235 -14.18 -4.67 15.45
CA ASP A 235 -14.81 -3.99 16.58
C ASP A 235 -14.37 -2.51 16.65
N ILE A 236 -13.07 -2.24 16.45
CA ILE A 236 -12.54 -0.87 16.35
C ILE A 236 -13.18 -0.13 15.18
N ALA A 237 -13.15 -0.70 13.98
CA ALA A 237 -13.69 -0.05 12.77
C ALA A 237 -15.20 0.21 12.89
N ASN A 238 -15.96 -0.74 13.44
CA ASN A 238 -17.39 -0.61 13.66
C ASN A 238 -17.72 0.50 14.66
N LYS A 239 -16.96 0.60 15.77
CA LYS A 239 -17.13 1.68 16.74
C LYS A 239 -16.81 3.05 16.14
N LEU A 240 -15.74 3.17 15.37
CA LEU A 240 -15.40 4.45 14.73
C LEU A 240 -16.47 4.86 13.72
N ARG A 241 -17.00 3.90 12.96
CA ARG A 241 -18.02 4.09 11.92
C ARG A 241 -19.43 4.34 12.45
N SER A 242 -19.81 3.79 13.61
CA SER A 242 -21.14 4.04 14.21
C SER A 242 -21.35 5.50 14.58
N GLU A 243 -20.28 6.26 14.71
CA GLU A 243 -20.24 7.68 15.01
C GLU A 243 -19.89 8.53 13.76
N GLY A 244 -20.08 7.99 12.55
CA GLY A 244 -19.82 8.66 11.27
C GLY A 244 -18.55 8.21 10.54
N HIS A 245 -18.28 8.84 9.39
CA HIS A 245 -17.10 8.54 8.58
C HIS A 245 -15.80 8.73 9.35
N PHE A 246 -14.80 7.90 9.04
CA PHE A 246 -13.46 8.05 9.60
C PHE A 246 -12.39 7.76 8.57
N MET A 247 -11.29 8.48 8.69
CA MET A 247 -10.08 8.24 7.92
C MET A 247 -9.02 7.58 8.78
N SER A 248 -8.10 6.88 8.13
CA SER A 248 -6.91 6.35 8.77
C SER A 248 -5.64 6.98 8.19
N ILE A 249 -4.66 7.22 9.06
CA ILE A 249 -3.36 7.77 8.70
C ILE A 249 -2.29 6.79 9.15
N HIS A 250 -1.46 6.34 8.22
CA HIS A 250 -0.24 5.62 8.56
C HIS A 250 0.92 6.62 8.66
N LEU A 251 1.23 7.01 9.89
CA LEU A 251 2.21 8.03 10.22
C LEU A 251 3.57 7.39 10.53
N ARG A 252 4.44 7.32 9.51
CA ARG A 252 5.78 6.71 9.64
C ARG A 252 6.83 7.73 10.09
N PHE A 253 6.78 8.10 11.37
CA PHE A 253 7.65 9.10 12.00
C PHE A 253 8.44 8.53 13.21
N GLU A 254 8.88 7.28 13.09
CA GLU A 254 9.65 6.55 14.10
C GLU A 254 11.16 6.69 13.89
N LEU A 255 11.92 6.37 14.94
CA LEU A 255 13.37 6.55 15.01
C LEU A 255 14.12 5.95 13.80
N ASP A 256 13.80 4.72 13.45
CA ASP A 256 14.47 3.97 12.39
C ASP A 256 14.23 4.58 11.00
N MET A 257 12.98 5.00 10.74
CA MET A 257 12.60 5.64 9.49
C MET A 257 13.26 7.01 9.35
N LEU A 258 13.29 7.79 10.42
CA LEU A 258 13.91 9.11 10.41
C LEU A 258 15.43 9.00 10.25
N ALA A 259 16.08 8.06 10.94
CA ALA A 259 17.49 7.75 10.79
C ALA A 259 17.84 7.25 9.38
N TYR A 260 16.97 6.46 8.76
CA TYR A 260 17.12 6.06 7.36
C TYR A 260 16.97 7.25 6.40
N ALA A 261 15.95 8.09 6.63
CA ALA A 261 15.62 9.21 5.76
C ALA A 261 16.68 10.31 5.78
N GLY A 262 17.33 10.54 6.92
CA GLY A 262 18.45 11.49 7.05
C GLY A 262 18.04 12.95 7.07
N CYS A 263 16.80 13.26 7.46
CA CYS A 263 16.26 14.62 7.48
C CYS A 263 16.30 15.17 8.92
N PHE A 264 17.50 15.48 9.41
CA PHE A 264 17.76 15.72 10.84
C PHE A 264 17.53 17.16 11.30
N ASP A 265 17.56 18.12 10.38
CA ASP A 265 17.57 19.56 10.69
C ASP A 265 16.30 20.05 11.43
N ILE A 266 15.19 19.31 11.35
CA ILE A 266 13.94 19.60 12.07
C ILE A 266 13.95 19.16 13.56
N PHE A 267 15.01 18.47 13.98
CA PHE A 267 15.16 17.94 15.33
C PHE A 267 16.11 18.81 16.17
N THR A 268 15.93 18.75 17.50
CA THR A 268 16.84 19.42 18.44
C THR A 268 18.24 18.79 18.39
N PRO A 269 19.32 19.49 18.77
CA PRO A 269 20.68 18.93 18.74
C PRO A 269 20.79 17.56 19.42
N LYS A 270 20.15 17.40 20.59
CA LYS A 270 20.11 16.13 21.33
C LYS A 270 19.38 15.01 20.58
N GLU A 271 18.29 15.33 19.88
CA GLU A 271 17.56 14.36 19.06
C GLU A 271 18.34 13.99 17.78
N GLN A 272 19.05 14.95 17.18
CA GLN A 272 19.94 14.70 16.05
C GLN A 272 21.06 13.72 16.41
N GLU A 273 21.70 13.89 17.58
CA GLU A 273 22.73 12.95 18.08
C GLU A 273 22.22 11.51 18.14
N ILE A 274 20.99 11.31 18.63
CA ILE A 274 20.35 9.98 18.72
C ILE A 274 20.13 9.41 17.31
N LEU A 275 19.60 10.19 16.38
CA LEU A 275 19.34 9.76 15.00
C LEU A 275 20.64 9.43 14.26
N ILE A 276 21.68 10.24 14.43
CA ILE A 276 23.00 10.04 13.83
C ILE A 276 23.63 8.76 14.38
N LYS A 277 23.60 8.56 15.71
CA LYS A 277 24.12 7.35 16.36
C LYS A 277 23.41 6.11 15.83
N TYR A 278 22.08 6.11 15.87
CA TYR A 278 21.27 4.98 15.38
C TYR A 278 21.57 4.67 13.90
N ARG A 279 21.73 5.71 13.08
CA ARG A 279 22.06 5.53 11.66
C ARG A 279 23.40 4.84 11.46
N LYS A 280 24.44 5.30 12.15
CA LYS A 280 25.81 4.74 12.04
C LYS A 280 25.84 3.25 12.41
N GLU A 281 25.00 2.83 13.36
CA GLU A 281 24.92 1.44 13.82
C GLU A 281 24.14 0.52 12.84
N HIS A 282 23.14 1.05 12.12
CA HIS A 282 22.17 0.21 11.39
C HIS A 282 22.17 0.38 9.87
N PHE A 283 22.74 1.47 9.34
CA PHE A 283 22.68 1.79 7.90
C PHE A 283 24.05 2.11 7.33
N PRO A 284 24.25 1.89 6.00
CA PRO A 284 25.49 2.28 5.34
C PRO A 284 25.77 3.77 5.49
N GLU A 285 27.06 4.08 5.66
CA GLU A 285 27.55 5.45 5.74
C GLU A 285 27.19 6.22 4.46
N LYS A 286 26.46 7.31 4.65
CA LYS A 286 26.05 8.24 3.59
C LYS A 286 25.86 9.63 4.18
N THR A 287 26.36 10.63 3.48
CA THR A 287 26.11 12.04 3.79
C THR A 287 24.77 12.47 3.20
N PHE A 288 24.01 13.23 3.97
CA PHE A 288 22.72 13.74 3.57
C PHE A 288 22.63 15.23 3.81
N VAL A 289 22.09 15.95 2.83
CA VAL A 289 21.73 17.37 2.94
C VAL A 289 20.20 17.44 3.03
N TYR A 290 19.69 17.95 4.14
CA TYR A 290 18.24 18.00 4.41
C TYR A 290 17.45 18.61 3.26
N ARG A 291 17.88 19.78 2.78
CA ARG A 291 17.20 20.52 1.71
C ARG A 291 17.09 19.70 0.42
N GLU A 292 18.18 19.08 0.00
CA GLU A 292 18.19 18.22 -1.20
C GLU A 292 17.25 17.02 -1.03
N ARG A 293 17.31 16.33 0.12
CA ARG A 293 16.48 15.16 0.39
C ARG A 293 14.99 15.50 0.43
N ARG A 294 14.64 16.64 1.00
CA ARG A 294 13.27 17.13 1.06
C ARG A 294 12.75 17.47 -0.33
N LEU A 295 13.53 18.17 -1.16
CA LEU A 295 13.19 18.51 -2.54
C LEU A 295 13.00 17.30 -3.46
N ILE A 296 13.64 16.17 -3.16
CA ILE A 296 13.41 14.90 -3.88
C ILE A 296 12.35 14.01 -3.22
N GLY A 297 11.61 14.52 -2.22
CA GLY A 297 10.54 13.80 -1.54
C GLY A 297 11.03 12.61 -0.69
N LYS A 298 12.27 12.64 -0.17
CA LYS A 298 12.81 11.55 0.68
C LYS A 298 12.64 11.80 2.18
N CYS A 299 12.16 12.96 2.60
CA CYS A 299 11.81 13.22 3.99
C CYS A 299 10.36 12.80 4.30
N PRO A 300 10.12 12.06 5.41
CA PRO A 300 8.78 11.88 5.96
C PRO A 300 8.11 13.22 6.26
N LEU A 301 6.79 13.28 6.05
CA LEU A 301 6.01 14.44 6.48
C LEU A 301 5.95 14.48 8.01
N THR A 302 6.10 15.67 8.58
CA THR A 302 5.85 15.87 10.01
C THR A 302 4.35 15.78 10.31
N PRO A 303 3.94 15.45 11.55
CA PRO A 303 2.52 15.46 11.90
C PRO A 303 1.86 16.82 11.66
N GLU A 304 2.57 17.93 11.87
CA GLU A 304 2.04 19.27 11.54
C GLU A 304 1.77 19.42 10.05
N GLU A 305 2.71 19.03 9.18
CA GLU A 305 2.55 19.10 7.73
C GLU A 305 1.37 18.26 7.25
N VAL A 306 1.19 17.06 7.81
CA VAL A 306 0.03 16.20 7.52
C VAL A 306 -1.26 16.92 7.89
N GLY A 307 -1.32 17.55 9.07
CA GLY A 307 -2.50 18.30 9.48
C GLY A 307 -2.78 19.52 8.59
N LEU A 308 -1.74 20.25 8.17
CA LEU A 308 -1.86 21.38 7.26
C LEU A 308 -2.36 20.96 5.87
N ILE A 309 -1.93 19.79 5.37
CA ILE A 309 -2.44 19.20 4.12
C ILE A 309 -3.94 18.93 4.25
N LEU A 310 -4.36 18.26 5.32
CA LEU A 310 -5.76 17.92 5.55
C LEU A 310 -6.64 19.17 5.64
N ARG A 311 -6.19 20.19 6.38
CA ARG A 311 -6.90 21.47 6.47
C ARG A 311 -7.03 22.14 5.11
N ALA A 312 -5.96 22.15 4.31
CA ALA A 312 -6.01 22.71 2.97
C ALA A 312 -6.93 21.94 2.01
N MET A 313 -7.07 20.63 2.21
CA MET A 313 -8.04 19.81 1.48
C MET A 313 -9.48 20.05 1.90
N GLY A 314 -9.72 20.63 3.07
CA GLY A 314 -11.06 20.98 3.59
C GLY A 314 -11.52 20.11 4.76
N PHE A 315 -10.68 19.22 5.29
CA PHE A 315 -10.99 18.50 6.53
C PHE A 315 -10.84 19.42 7.74
N ASP A 316 -11.71 19.25 8.74
CA ASP A 316 -11.74 20.07 9.94
C ASP A 316 -11.61 19.28 11.24
N ASN A 317 -11.73 19.97 12.37
CA ASN A 317 -11.57 19.39 13.70
C ASN A 317 -12.65 18.37 14.09
N THR A 318 -13.73 18.22 13.30
CA THR A 318 -14.77 17.21 13.50
C THR A 318 -14.40 15.87 12.87
N THR A 319 -13.42 15.87 11.95
CA THR A 319 -12.88 14.69 11.26
C THR A 319 -12.35 13.69 12.27
N LYS A 320 -12.84 12.45 12.19
CA LYS A 320 -12.35 11.34 13.01
C LYS A 320 -11.17 10.65 12.33
N ILE A 321 -10.08 10.50 13.07
CA ILE A 321 -8.83 9.97 12.54
C ILE A 321 -8.38 8.78 13.38
N TYR A 322 -8.19 7.64 12.72
CA TYR A 322 -7.44 6.51 13.26
C TYR A 322 -5.95 6.67 12.90
N LEU A 323 -5.07 6.67 13.89
CA LEU A 323 -3.63 6.81 13.69
C LEU A 323 -2.93 5.46 13.85
N ALA A 324 -2.46 4.90 12.73
CA ALA A 324 -1.56 3.76 12.72
C ALA A 324 -0.11 4.28 12.71
N SER A 325 0.59 4.12 13.83
CA SER A 325 1.99 4.53 13.97
C SER A 325 2.68 3.75 15.06
N GLY A 326 3.97 3.47 14.88
CA GLY A 326 4.83 3.09 15.99
C GLY A 326 5.11 4.28 16.92
N LYS A 327 6.14 4.15 17.75
CA LYS A 327 6.55 5.23 18.66
C LYS A 327 7.08 6.43 17.87
N ILE A 328 6.31 7.51 17.85
CA ILE A 328 6.66 8.76 17.19
C ILE A 328 7.86 9.41 17.87
N PHE A 329 8.94 9.62 17.11
CA PHE A 329 10.15 10.27 17.62
C PHE A 329 9.92 11.78 17.84
N GLY A 330 10.43 12.31 18.95
CA GLY A 330 10.09 13.67 19.44
C GLY A 330 8.68 13.79 20.07
N GLY A 331 7.86 12.73 20.01
CA GLY A 331 6.65 12.56 20.82
C GLY A 331 5.68 13.75 20.81
N LYS A 332 5.38 14.29 22.00
CA LYS A 332 4.38 15.36 22.18
C LYS A 332 4.72 16.63 21.40
N ARG A 333 6.00 16.95 21.16
CA ARG A 333 6.42 18.16 20.43
C ARG A 333 5.83 18.18 19.03
N PHE A 334 5.98 17.08 18.30
CA PHE A 334 5.46 16.94 16.94
C PHE A 334 3.95 16.67 16.89
N MET A 335 3.40 15.96 17.88
CA MET A 335 1.97 15.63 17.89
C MET A 335 1.06 16.77 18.36
N LYS A 336 1.56 17.73 19.14
CA LYS A 336 0.73 18.83 19.69
C LYS A 336 0.07 19.67 18.59
N PRO A 337 0.76 20.16 17.54
CA PRO A 337 0.10 20.91 16.46
C PRO A 337 -0.95 20.08 15.72
N PHE A 338 -0.66 18.81 15.44
CA PHE A 338 -1.60 17.91 14.76
C PHE A 338 -2.89 17.71 15.59
N LYS A 339 -2.76 17.40 16.88
CA LYS A 339 -3.90 17.22 17.79
C LYS A 339 -4.72 18.50 17.99
N ALA A 340 -4.10 19.67 17.89
CA ALA A 340 -4.81 20.94 17.94
C ALA A 340 -5.70 21.15 16.70
N MET A 341 -5.25 20.68 15.52
CA MET A 341 -6.05 20.70 14.29
C MET A 341 -7.13 19.60 14.27
N PHE A 342 -6.79 18.41 14.76
CA PHE A 342 -7.64 17.22 14.72
C PHE A 342 -7.69 16.55 16.11
N PRO A 343 -8.60 16.99 16.99
CA PRO A 343 -8.70 16.49 18.36
C PRO A 343 -9.30 15.08 18.47
N ARG A 344 -10.09 14.62 17.48
CA ARG A 344 -10.74 13.30 17.46
C ARG A 344 -9.81 12.22 16.91
N LEU A 345 -8.76 11.92 17.68
CA LEU A 345 -7.69 11.00 17.30
C LEU A 345 -7.76 9.69 18.11
N GLU A 346 -7.87 8.57 17.42
CA GLU A 346 -7.98 7.23 18.00
C GLU A 346 -6.85 6.31 17.50
N ASN A 347 -6.56 5.24 18.23
CA ASN A 347 -5.66 4.15 17.80
C ASN A 347 -6.05 2.83 18.48
N HIS A 348 -5.44 1.70 18.11
CA HIS A 348 -5.81 0.39 18.69
C HIS A 348 -5.72 0.34 20.21
N SER A 349 -4.79 1.10 20.82
CA SER A 349 -4.58 1.12 22.28
C SER A 349 -5.65 1.92 23.03
N LEU A 350 -6.33 2.84 22.35
CA LEU A 350 -7.36 3.69 22.94
C LEU A 350 -8.78 3.13 22.76
N VAL A 351 -8.99 2.29 21.73
CA VAL A 351 -10.33 1.84 21.32
C VAL A 351 -10.69 0.43 21.83
N GLY A 352 -9.73 -0.42 22.16
CA GLY A 352 -9.96 -1.81 22.58
C GLY A 352 -10.61 -1.96 23.96
N THR A 353 -11.71 -2.70 24.05
CA THR A 353 -12.55 -2.89 25.25
C THR A 353 -12.13 -4.05 26.18
N GLY A 354 -10.86 -4.43 26.22
CA GLY A 354 -10.39 -5.51 27.09
C GLY A 354 -8.87 -5.55 27.19
N LYS A 355 -8.35 -6.11 28.30
CA LYS A 355 -6.91 -6.17 28.67
C LYS A 355 -5.99 -6.06 27.43
N PRO A 356 -5.44 -4.87 27.14
CA PRO A 356 -4.69 -4.59 25.91
C PRO A 356 -3.34 -5.33 25.80
N GLU A 357 -3.01 -6.22 26.73
CA GLU A 357 -1.60 -6.54 26.99
C GLU A 357 -1.12 -7.88 26.40
N GLU A 358 -2.02 -8.80 26.01
CA GLU A 358 -1.59 -10.11 25.48
C GLU A 358 -1.77 -10.29 23.97
N ASN A 359 -2.62 -9.52 23.28
CA ASN A 359 -2.99 -9.76 21.86
C ASN A 359 -2.73 -8.62 20.87
N THR A 360 -2.14 -7.49 21.30
CA THR A 360 -1.96 -6.29 20.46
C THR A 360 -0.52 -5.75 20.45
N ARG A 361 0.47 -6.52 20.92
CA ARG A 361 1.90 -6.19 20.80
C ARG A 361 2.48 -6.78 19.50
N GLY A 362 3.62 -6.24 19.06
CA GLY A 362 4.37 -6.76 17.91
C GLY A 362 3.57 -6.78 16.58
N LEU A 363 3.72 -7.87 15.84
CA LEU A 363 3.07 -8.13 14.56
C LEU A 363 1.55 -8.19 14.68
N ALA A 364 1.01 -8.66 15.82
CA ALA A 364 -0.44 -8.72 16.03
C ALA A 364 -1.07 -7.32 16.10
N GLY A 365 -0.45 -6.38 16.81
CA GLY A 365 -0.86 -4.96 16.83
C GLY A 365 -0.77 -4.33 15.44
N SER A 366 0.32 -4.59 14.73
CA SER A 366 0.50 -4.13 13.34
C SER A 366 -0.55 -4.70 12.38
N ALA A 367 -1.01 -5.94 12.62
CA ALA A 367 -2.07 -6.58 11.85
C ALA A 367 -3.44 -5.96 12.14
N VAL A 368 -3.71 -5.59 13.40
CA VAL A 368 -4.90 -4.81 13.77
C VAL A 368 -4.89 -3.46 13.06
N ASP A 369 -3.78 -2.71 13.11
CA ASP A 369 -3.63 -1.44 12.40
C ASP A 369 -3.86 -1.59 10.90
N TYR A 370 -3.27 -2.61 10.28
CA TYR A 370 -3.44 -2.89 8.85
C TYR A 370 -4.91 -3.10 8.50
N MET A 371 -5.64 -3.87 9.30
CA MET A 371 -7.05 -4.15 9.05
C MET A 371 -7.96 -2.94 9.32
N VAL A 372 -7.71 -2.15 10.37
CA VAL A 372 -8.49 -0.93 10.64
C VAL A 372 -8.28 0.09 9.53
N CYS A 373 -7.05 0.25 9.04
CA CYS A 373 -6.75 1.14 7.91
C CYS A 373 -7.31 0.61 6.58
N LEU A 374 -7.41 -0.71 6.39
CA LEU A 374 -8.12 -1.28 5.23
C LEU A 374 -9.62 -0.97 5.33
N LEU A 375 -10.20 -1.04 6.52
CA LEU A 375 -11.61 -0.82 6.76
C LEU A 375 -12.00 0.66 6.87
N SER A 376 -11.08 1.62 6.78
CA SER A 376 -11.42 3.05 6.86
C SER A 376 -11.94 3.59 5.53
N ASP A 377 -12.71 4.68 5.58
CA ASP A 377 -13.31 5.28 4.37
C ASP A 377 -12.22 5.93 3.50
N ILE A 378 -11.29 6.64 4.14
CA ILE A 378 -10.11 7.24 3.52
C ILE A 378 -8.85 6.67 4.18
N PHE A 379 -7.81 6.39 3.40
CA PHE A 379 -6.47 6.06 3.90
C PHE A 379 -5.43 7.08 3.42
N ILE A 380 -4.48 7.43 4.29
CA ILE A 380 -3.43 8.40 3.99
C ILE A 380 -2.07 7.87 4.48
N PRO A 381 -1.14 7.51 3.57
CA PRO A 381 0.23 7.23 3.93
C PRO A 381 1.04 8.53 4.03
N THR A 382 1.79 8.73 5.12
CA THR A 382 2.65 9.93 5.27
C THR A 382 4.06 9.73 4.70
N TYR A 383 4.39 8.50 4.35
CA TYR A 383 5.67 8.11 3.76
C TYR A 383 5.55 6.81 2.98
N ASP A 384 5.84 6.89 1.68
CA ASP A 384 5.82 5.84 0.67
C ASP A 384 7.24 5.38 0.28
N GLY A 385 8.26 5.62 1.12
CA GLY A 385 9.61 5.10 0.92
C GLY A 385 9.68 3.57 1.09
N PRO A 386 10.62 2.98 1.87
CA PRO A 386 10.63 1.53 2.11
C PRO A 386 9.47 1.06 3.02
N SER A 387 8.40 1.85 3.14
CA SER A 387 7.23 1.57 3.96
C SER A 387 6.34 0.52 3.28
N ASN A 388 6.65 -0.75 3.55
CA ASN A 388 5.89 -1.87 3.00
C ASN A 388 4.44 -1.93 3.52
N PHE A 389 4.16 -1.29 4.68
CA PHE A 389 2.79 -1.18 5.22
C PHE A 389 1.89 -0.37 4.28
N ALA A 390 2.30 0.87 3.97
CA ALA A 390 1.53 1.74 3.09
C ALA A 390 1.34 1.11 1.71
N ASN A 391 2.43 0.60 1.11
CA ASN A 391 2.40 -0.03 -0.21
C ASN A 391 1.42 -1.21 -0.27
N ASN A 392 1.56 -2.20 0.62
CA ASN A 392 0.64 -3.35 0.62
C ASN A 392 -0.80 -2.95 0.92
N LEU A 393 -1.03 -1.95 1.76
CA LEU A 393 -2.38 -1.51 2.10
C LEU A 393 -3.05 -0.80 0.93
N MET A 394 -2.32 0.05 0.20
CA MET A 394 -2.85 0.71 -1.01
C MET A 394 -3.29 -0.33 -2.05
N GLY A 395 -2.46 -1.34 -2.33
CA GLY A 395 -2.84 -2.41 -3.26
C GLY A 395 -4.04 -3.22 -2.77
N HIS A 396 -4.18 -3.41 -1.46
CA HIS A 396 -5.33 -4.10 -0.88
C HIS A 396 -6.62 -3.25 -0.98
N ARG A 397 -6.52 -1.94 -0.78
CA ARG A 397 -7.63 -0.99 -0.95
C ARG A 397 -8.08 -0.89 -2.41
N LEU A 398 -7.15 -0.95 -3.37
CA LEU A 398 -7.47 -1.09 -4.80
C LEU A 398 -8.25 -2.38 -5.04
N TYR A 399 -7.75 -3.52 -4.54
CA TYR A 399 -8.40 -4.82 -4.71
C TYR A 399 -9.80 -4.87 -4.06
N TYR A 400 -10.00 -4.21 -2.92
CA TYR A 400 -11.28 -4.14 -2.22
C TYR A 400 -12.19 -2.99 -2.70
N GLY A 401 -12.22 -2.77 -4.01
CA GLY A 401 -13.16 -1.86 -4.65
C GLY A 401 -12.67 -0.42 -4.74
N PHE A 402 -11.39 -0.22 -5.10
CA PHE A 402 -10.84 1.11 -5.40
C PHE A 402 -11.09 2.12 -4.27
N GLN A 403 -10.89 1.68 -3.03
CA GLN A 403 -11.17 2.49 -1.85
C GLN A 403 -10.24 3.69 -1.77
N THR A 404 -10.79 4.80 -1.29
CA THR A 404 -10.12 6.09 -1.38
C THR A 404 -8.79 6.12 -0.65
N THR A 405 -7.75 6.50 -1.37
CA THR A 405 -6.42 6.71 -0.82
C THR A 405 -5.93 8.09 -1.24
N ILE A 406 -5.58 8.93 -0.28
CA ILE A 406 -4.99 10.24 -0.53
C ILE A 406 -3.49 10.11 -0.31
N THR A 407 -2.70 10.19 -1.39
CA THR A 407 -1.24 10.06 -1.32
C THR A 407 -0.57 11.42 -1.52
N PRO A 408 -0.06 12.07 -0.46
CA PRO A 408 0.60 13.36 -0.60
C PRO A 408 1.85 13.26 -1.48
N ASN A 409 1.92 14.07 -2.54
CA ASN A 409 3.12 14.15 -3.36
C ASN A 409 4.19 14.99 -2.64
N ARG A 410 4.98 14.33 -1.80
CA ARG A 410 5.99 14.96 -0.93
C ARG A 410 7.03 15.78 -1.71
N LYS A 411 7.38 15.33 -2.92
CA LYS A 411 8.29 16.05 -3.82
C LYS A 411 7.71 17.39 -4.26
N THR A 412 6.46 17.39 -4.72
CA THR A 412 5.79 18.61 -5.19
C THR A 412 5.37 19.53 -4.04
N LEU A 413 5.09 18.97 -2.86
CA LEU A 413 4.76 19.73 -1.66
C LEU A 413 5.98 20.38 -0.99
N ALA A 414 7.19 19.83 -1.16
CA ALA A 414 8.39 20.29 -0.47
C ALA A 414 8.69 21.79 -0.65
N PRO A 415 8.66 22.38 -1.87
CA PRO A 415 8.88 23.81 -2.03
C PRO A 415 7.83 24.67 -1.30
N ILE A 416 6.56 24.21 -1.25
CA ILE A 416 5.47 24.94 -0.59
C ILE A 416 5.71 25.01 0.92
N PHE A 417 6.19 23.92 1.52
CA PHE A 417 6.52 23.91 2.94
C PHE A 417 7.81 24.65 3.28
N MET A 418 8.82 24.60 2.40
CA MET A 418 10.05 25.40 2.56
C MET A 418 9.74 26.90 2.54
N ASP A 419 8.94 27.36 1.58
CA ASP A 419 8.48 28.75 1.53
C ASP A 419 7.80 29.16 2.84
N ARG A 420 6.96 28.27 3.40
CA ARG A 420 6.29 28.51 4.68
C ARG A 420 7.29 28.59 5.85
N GLU A 421 8.31 27.72 5.88
CA GLU A 421 9.39 27.74 6.88
C GLU A 421 10.17 29.06 6.83
N GLU A 422 10.33 29.65 5.64
CA GLU A 422 10.96 30.97 5.42
C GLU A 422 10.01 32.16 5.70
N GLY A 423 8.76 31.90 6.09
CA GLY A 423 7.76 32.93 6.41
C GLY A 423 6.86 33.36 5.23
N HIS A 424 7.03 32.77 4.05
CA HIS A 424 6.20 33.04 2.88
C HIS A 424 4.89 32.23 2.94
N VAL A 425 3.90 32.76 3.67
CA VAL A 425 2.61 32.07 3.92
C VAL A 425 1.50 32.39 2.90
N SER A 426 1.69 33.43 2.07
CA SER A 426 0.67 33.88 1.13
C SER A 426 0.31 32.77 0.12
N GLY A 427 -0.97 32.45 0.01
CA GLY A 427 -1.49 31.44 -0.91
C GLY A 427 -1.11 29.99 -0.57
N PHE A 428 -0.54 29.71 0.60
CA PHE A 428 -0.11 28.37 1.03
C PHE A 428 -1.22 27.32 0.83
N GLU A 429 -2.40 27.57 1.38
CA GLU A 429 -3.53 26.63 1.36
C GLU A 429 -3.97 26.30 -0.07
N LYS A 430 -4.06 27.32 -0.94
CA LYS A 430 -4.41 27.15 -2.36
C LYS A 430 -3.37 26.31 -3.10
N ARG A 431 -2.08 26.55 -2.85
CA ARG A 431 -0.98 25.79 -3.48
C ARG A 431 -0.99 24.32 -3.05
N VAL A 432 -1.15 24.06 -1.75
CA VAL A 432 -1.26 22.68 -1.23
C VAL A 432 -2.48 21.99 -1.85
N ARG A 433 -3.63 22.65 -1.84
CA ARG A 433 -4.87 22.13 -2.44
C ARG A 433 -4.68 21.75 -3.91
N GLN A 434 -4.08 22.62 -4.70
CA GLN A 434 -3.83 22.37 -6.12
C GLN A 434 -2.97 21.12 -6.35
N VAL A 435 -1.97 20.89 -5.50
CA VAL A 435 -1.14 19.67 -5.57
C VAL A 435 -1.95 18.43 -5.20
N MET A 436 -2.72 18.49 -4.11
CA MET A 436 -3.44 17.33 -3.58
C MET A 436 -4.58 16.87 -4.50
N PHE A 437 -5.31 17.79 -5.13
CA PHE A 437 -6.41 17.48 -6.05
C PHE A 437 -5.97 17.14 -7.48
N ASN A 438 -4.66 17.11 -7.75
CA ASN A 438 -4.11 16.62 -9.01
C ASN A 438 -3.58 15.18 -8.89
N THR A 439 -4.25 14.35 -8.07
CA THR A 439 -3.85 12.95 -7.83
C THR A 439 -5.03 12.01 -8.05
N GLN A 440 -4.74 10.72 -8.26
CA GLN A 440 -5.76 9.70 -8.42
C GLN A 440 -6.05 9.10 -7.06
N PHE A 441 -7.24 9.37 -6.53
CA PHE A 441 -7.64 9.05 -5.15
C PHE A 441 -7.97 7.57 -4.93
N GLY A 442 -7.19 6.65 -5.49
CA GLY A 442 -7.46 5.21 -5.48
C GLY A 442 -8.17 4.68 -6.73
N ALA A 443 -8.30 5.49 -7.79
CA ALA A 443 -8.82 5.05 -9.08
C ALA A 443 -7.88 4.04 -9.77
N PRO A 444 -8.40 3.17 -10.67
CA PRO A 444 -7.57 2.29 -11.48
C PRO A 444 -6.53 3.07 -12.28
N HIS A 445 -5.28 2.60 -12.28
CA HIS A 445 -4.22 3.24 -13.05
C HIS A 445 -3.15 2.25 -13.46
N LYS A 446 -2.47 2.59 -14.55
CA LYS A 446 -1.36 1.80 -15.06
C LYS A 446 -0.22 1.82 -14.04
N ARG A 447 0.20 0.63 -13.61
CA ARG A 447 1.43 0.45 -12.82
C ARG A 447 2.64 0.92 -13.62
N ILE A 448 3.42 1.85 -13.09
CA ILE A 448 4.63 2.39 -13.73
C ILE A 448 5.83 2.18 -12.80
N HIS A 449 6.87 1.49 -13.29
CA HIS A 449 8.11 1.29 -12.52
C HIS A 449 8.67 2.63 -12.00
N PRO A 450 9.02 2.75 -10.71
CA PRO A 450 9.29 1.67 -9.75
C PRO A 450 8.11 1.27 -8.84
N GLU A 451 6.85 1.56 -9.22
CA GLU A 451 5.69 1.10 -8.46
C GLU A 451 5.65 -0.43 -8.36
N SER A 452 5.46 -0.95 -7.14
CA SER A 452 5.44 -2.38 -6.84
C SER A 452 4.09 -3.00 -7.20
N PHE A 453 4.11 -4.28 -7.56
CA PHE A 453 2.90 -5.10 -7.73
C PHE A 453 2.02 -5.09 -6.47
N TYR A 454 2.63 -5.10 -5.27
CA TYR A 454 1.90 -5.05 -4.01
C TYR A 454 1.30 -3.67 -3.70
N THR A 455 1.80 -2.60 -4.35
CA THR A 455 1.19 -1.27 -4.31
C THR A 455 0.03 -1.15 -5.29
N ASN A 456 0.22 -1.66 -6.51
CA ASN A 456 -0.78 -1.58 -7.56
C ASN A 456 -0.79 -2.90 -8.34
N SER A 457 -1.73 -3.79 -8.05
CA SER A 457 -1.78 -5.11 -8.67
C SER A 457 -2.63 -5.16 -9.96
N TRP A 458 -2.91 -3.98 -10.52
CA TRP A 458 -3.61 -3.81 -11.78
C TRP A 458 -2.64 -3.98 -12.97
N PRO A 459 -3.07 -4.66 -14.06
CA PRO A 459 -4.41 -5.21 -14.28
C PRO A 459 -4.59 -6.65 -13.81
N GLU A 460 -3.53 -7.35 -13.39
CA GLU A 460 -3.54 -8.82 -13.26
C GLU A 460 -4.55 -9.33 -12.23
N CYS A 461 -4.76 -8.59 -11.15
CA CYS A 461 -5.72 -8.92 -10.10
C CYS A 461 -7.14 -8.43 -10.38
N PHE A 462 -7.46 -7.96 -11.58
CA PHE A 462 -8.73 -7.35 -11.93
C PHE A 462 -9.32 -7.91 -13.24
N CYS A 463 -10.56 -7.56 -13.52
CA CYS A 463 -11.23 -7.81 -14.79
C CYS A 463 -12.32 -6.76 -15.05
N GLN A 464 -12.79 -6.67 -16.28
CA GLN A 464 -13.94 -5.87 -16.69
C GLN A 464 -15.09 -6.77 -17.15
N THR A 465 -16.32 -6.38 -16.81
CA THR A 465 -17.54 -7.11 -17.24
C THR A 465 -17.90 -6.83 -18.70
N LYS A 466 -17.43 -5.70 -19.24
CA LYS A 466 -17.56 -5.31 -20.65
C LYS A 466 -16.20 -4.83 -21.14
N ALA A 467 -15.24 -5.75 -21.27
CA ALA A 467 -13.90 -5.37 -21.68
C ALA A 467 -13.88 -5.01 -23.17
N ARG A 468 -13.01 -4.05 -23.54
CA ARG A 468 -12.64 -3.85 -24.95
C ARG A 468 -11.64 -4.90 -25.43
N ASN A 469 -10.88 -5.46 -24.50
CA ASN A 469 -9.86 -6.47 -24.74
C ASN A 469 -10.27 -7.76 -24.03
N HIS A 470 -10.33 -8.87 -24.76
CA HIS A 470 -10.72 -10.17 -24.22
C HIS A 470 -9.80 -10.67 -23.10
N ALA A 471 -8.54 -10.20 -23.02
CA ALA A 471 -7.64 -10.53 -21.92
C ALA A 471 -8.12 -9.99 -20.55
N ASP A 472 -8.94 -8.94 -20.56
CA ASP A 472 -9.45 -8.26 -19.38
C ASP A 472 -10.85 -8.75 -18.99
N ASP A 473 -11.48 -9.62 -19.79
CA ASP A 473 -12.82 -10.11 -19.52
C ASP A 473 -12.90 -10.83 -18.18
N CYS A 474 -14.00 -10.56 -17.49
CA CYS A 474 -14.29 -11.25 -16.27
C CYS A 474 -14.62 -12.72 -16.54
N PRO A 475 -14.08 -13.64 -15.72
CA PRO A 475 -14.47 -15.03 -15.79
C PRO A 475 -15.96 -15.14 -15.39
N PRO A 476 -16.68 -16.13 -15.95
CA PRO A 476 -18.10 -16.30 -15.69
C PRO A 476 -18.37 -16.63 -14.21
N ASP A 477 -17.49 -17.43 -13.60
CA ASP A 477 -17.62 -17.89 -12.23
C ASP A 477 -16.58 -17.23 -11.29
N ASN A 478 -16.81 -17.34 -9.98
CA ASN A 478 -15.84 -16.88 -8.99
C ASN A 478 -14.58 -17.77 -8.98
N VAL A 479 -13.51 -17.31 -8.31
CA VAL A 479 -12.21 -18.00 -8.29
C VAL A 479 -12.29 -19.46 -7.83
N ASN A 480 -13.12 -19.79 -6.84
CA ASN A 480 -13.21 -21.15 -6.32
C ASN A 480 -13.92 -22.07 -7.30
N ASP A 481 -14.98 -21.59 -7.94
CA ASP A 481 -15.75 -22.34 -8.93
C ASP A 481 -14.95 -22.59 -10.21
N VAL A 482 -14.16 -21.61 -10.66
CA VAL A 482 -13.22 -21.78 -11.79
C VAL A 482 -12.18 -22.84 -11.46
N LEU A 483 -11.58 -22.80 -10.26
CA LEU A 483 -10.55 -23.78 -9.87
C LEU A 483 -11.15 -25.18 -9.67
N GLU A 484 -12.32 -25.30 -9.07
CA GLU A 484 -13.01 -26.58 -8.84
C GLU A 484 -13.42 -27.22 -10.18
N SER A 485 -14.02 -26.47 -11.10
CA SER A 485 -14.46 -26.99 -12.39
C SER A 485 -13.30 -27.52 -13.22
N GLN A 486 -12.18 -26.79 -13.27
CA GLN A 486 -10.96 -27.23 -13.95
C GLN A 486 -10.36 -28.49 -13.30
N PHE A 487 -10.41 -28.58 -11.96
CA PHE A 487 -9.95 -29.74 -11.20
C PHE A 487 -10.79 -30.99 -11.48
N GLN A 488 -12.12 -30.87 -11.47
CA GLN A 488 -13.05 -31.98 -11.71
C GLN A 488 -13.02 -32.47 -13.16
N ASN A 489 -12.88 -31.57 -14.14
CA ASN A 489 -12.76 -31.94 -15.54
C ASN A 489 -11.52 -32.83 -15.80
N LYS A 490 -10.39 -32.55 -15.13
CA LYS A 490 -9.22 -33.44 -15.19
C LYS A 490 -9.52 -34.82 -14.61
N ARG A 491 -10.19 -34.91 -13.45
CA ARG A 491 -10.57 -36.21 -12.86
C ARG A 491 -11.47 -37.03 -13.79
N LYS A 492 -12.38 -36.39 -14.53
CA LYS A 492 -13.22 -37.06 -15.52
C LYS A 492 -12.39 -37.59 -16.69
N ILE A 493 -11.48 -36.78 -17.24
CA ILE A 493 -10.58 -37.21 -18.34
C ILE A 493 -9.70 -38.40 -17.93
N TYR A 494 -9.14 -38.39 -16.71
CA TYR A 494 -8.35 -39.52 -16.19
C TYR A 494 -9.18 -40.79 -15.95
N ARG A 495 -10.48 -40.66 -15.65
CA ARG A 495 -11.39 -41.81 -15.46
C ARG A 495 -11.98 -42.35 -16.76
N SER A 496 -12.03 -41.56 -17.82
CA SER A 496 -12.53 -41.98 -19.14
C SER A 496 -11.43 -42.51 -20.07
N GLY A 497 -10.15 -42.33 -19.70
CA GLY A 497 -8.98 -42.82 -20.44
C GLY A 497 -8.24 -43.98 -19.77
N SER A 498 -8.81 -44.53 -18.69
CA SER A 498 -8.40 -45.76 -18.00
C SER A 498 -9.51 -46.79 -18.15
#